data_AF-A0A7W6FQQ2-F1
#
_entry.id   AF-A0A7W6FQQ2-F1
#
_cell.length_a   1.000
_cell.length_b   1.000
_cell.length_c   1.000
_cell.angle_alpha   90.00
_cell.angle_beta   90.00
_cell.angle_gamma   90.00
#
_symmetry.space_group_name_H-M   'P 1'
#
loop_
_entity.id
_entity.type
_entity.pdbx_description
1 polymer ?
#
loop_
_entity_poly.entity_id
_entity_poly.type
_entity_poly.pdbx_seq_one_letter_code
_entity_poly.pdbx_strand_id
1 'polypeptide(L)'
;MPARPTRRICLFAGHDSKGVVHDYVVHLIEGLSRFSDVHYFSDNDLADAEREKLAGIATICGGHRHGRYDFGSWAKMIERLGWETIGEFDELILANDSCYGPFTDLAAICDDMAACSCDFWGMTGSREIAFHIQSYFIVFKRRVIADPDFRQFWTTIRQESRYEDIVEKYEIGLSRLLAGKGFVPSTHLRSKLNENLTIFPLTTVRDRGMPFVKVKCFRDPYIGSRERISLLFRFLRENHAPVARLIGRHQEAGFLSRAIIDQNREPPVYFNLGFVRMRSIRGSRLKIILFDKWRIIIRLPLAWMKKLSRWRCLHVRL
;
A
#
# COMPACT_ATOMS: atom_id res chain seq x y z
N MET A 1 13.67 19.08 -31.82
CA MET A 1 12.57 19.65 -31.00
C MET A 1 12.72 19.08 -29.59
N PRO A 2 12.58 19.89 -28.52
CA PRO A 2 12.54 19.32 -27.17
C PRO A 2 11.36 18.34 -27.07
N ALA A 3 11.55 17.23 -26.37
CA ALA A 3 10.47 16.28 -26.14
C ALA A 3 9.32 16.99 -25.40
N ARG A 4 8.08 16.77 -25.84
CA ARG A 4 6.92 17.30 -25.13
C ARG A 4 6.87 16.71 -23.70
N PRO A 5 6.42 17.47 -22.69
CA PRO A 5 6.24 16.93 -21.35
C PRO A 5 5.29 15.72 -21.34
N THR A 6 5.61 14.70 -20.54
CA THR A 6 4.77 13.52 -20.34
C THR A 6 3.44 13.91 -19.70
N ARG A 7 2.33 13.64 -20.37
CA ARG A 7 0.98 13.87 -19.80
C ARG A 7 0.61 12.73 -18.87
N ARG A 8 0.27 13.04 -17.62
CA ARG A 8 -0.06 12.05 -16.59
C ARG A 8 -1.43 12.29 -16.00
N ILE A 9 -2.18 11.20 -15.79
CA ILE A 9 -3.41 11.19 -15.00
C ILE A 9 -3.15 10.37 -13.72
N CYS A 10 -3.59 10.87 -12.57
CA CYS A 10 -3.45 10.21 -11.29
C CYS A 10 -4.83 9.89 -10.69
N LEU A 11 -5.08 8.61 -10.44
CA LEU A 11 -6.25 8.14 -9.71
C LEU A 11 -5.85 7.85 -8.28
N PHE A 12 -6.27 8.70 -7.36
CA PHE A 12 -5.93 8.63 -5.95
C PHE A 12 -7.07 8.01 -5.13
N ALA A 13 -6.78 6.90 -4.46
CA ALA A 13 -7.71 6.23 -3.56
C ALA A 13 -7.52 6.69 -2.11
N GLY A 14 -8.62 7.07 -1.46
CA GLY A 14 -8.63 7.43 -0.04
C GLY A 14 -9.46 6.48 0.81
N HIS A 15 -9.10 6.34 2.08
CA HIS A 15 -9.89 5.62 3.06
C HIS A 15 -9.69 6.15 4.48
N ASP A 16 -10.76 6.68 5.05
CA ASP A 16 -10.87 6.98 6.47
C ASP A 16 -12.25 6.56 6.98
N SER A 17 -12.31 5.85 8.11
CA SER A 17 -13.57 5.30 8.62
C SER A 17 -14.62 6.35 8.99
N LYS A 18 -14.22 7.62 9.10
CA LYS A 18 -15.09 8.78 9.35
C LYS A 18 -15.23 9.70 8.13
N GLY A 19 -14.70 9.29 6.97
CA GLY A 19 -14.73 10.08 5.73
C GLY A 19 -13.82 11.31 5.75
N VAL A 20 -12.81 11.35 6.62
CA VAL A 20 -11.89 12.48 6.73
C VAL A 20 -10.76 12.41 5.70
N VAL A 21 -10.57 13.48 4.95
CA VAL A 21 -9.36 13.75 4.16
C VAL A 21 -8.36 14.45 5.09
N HIS A 22 -7.38 13.68 5.57
CA HIS A 22 -6.36 14.17 6.49
C HIS A 22 -5.36 15.09 5.79
N ASP A 23 -4.78 16.05 6.51
CA ASP A 23 -3.82 17.02 5.94
C ASP A 23 -2.63 16.39 5.21
N TYR A 24 -2.17 15.21 5.65
CA TYR A 24 -1.07 14.52 4.96
C TYR A 24 -1.48 13.98 3.59
N VAL A 25 -2.77 13.66 3.40
CA VAL A 25 -3.36 13.27 2.11
C VAL A 25 -3.45 14.49 1.20
N VAL A 26 -3.88 15.64 1.75
CA VAL A 26 -3.88 16.92 1.02
C VAL A 26 -2.48 17.27 0.53
N HIS A 27 -1.47 17.19 1.40
CA HIS A 27 -0.05 17.43 1.04
C HIS A 27 0.44 16.47 -0.05
N LEU A 28 0.04 15.19 0.01
CA LEU A 28 0.41 14.20 -1.00
C LEU A 28 -0.23 14.50 -2.36
N ILE A 29 -1.53 14.82 -2.39
CA ILE A 29 -2.27 15.19 -3.59
C ILE A 29 -1.73 16.49 -4.19
N GLU A 30 -1.39 17.47 -3.36
CA GLU A 30 -0.76 18.71 -3.82
C GLU A 30 0.56 18.40 -4.56
N GLY A 31 1.40 17.52 -4.00
CA GLY A 31 2.63 17.06 -4.67
C GLY A 31 2.37 16.40 -6.04
N LEU A 32 1.30 15.59 -6.15
CA LEU A 32 0.90 14.93 -7.40
C LEU A 32 0.32 15.92 -8.43
N SER A 33 -0.45 16.91 -7.98
CA SER A 33 -1.14 17.89 -8.83
C SER A 33 -0.20 18.77 -9.64
N ARG A 34 1.06 18.91 -9.20
CA ARG A 34 2.09 19.72 -9.85
C ARG A 34 2.52 19.17 -11.21
N PHE A 35 2.29 17.89 -11.47
CA PHE A 35 2.76 17.22 -12.70
C PHE A 35 1.77 16.20 -13.28
N SER A 36 0.57 16.08 -12.69
CA SER A 36 -0.47 15.16 -13.15
C SER A 36 -1.87 15.73 -12.93
N ASP A 37 -2.82 15.27 -13.75
CA ASP A 37 -4.25 15.52 -13.57
C ASP A 37 -4.80 14.57 -12.50
N VAL A 38 -5.09 15.07 -11.30
CA VAL A 38 -5.45 14.22 -10.15
C VAL A 38 -6.96 14.08 -10.01
N HIS A 39 -7.43 12.84 -9.92
CA HIS A 39 -8.78 12.47 -9.55
C HIS A 39 -8.75 11.72 -8.22
N TYR A 40 -9.57 12.14 -7.27
CA TYR A 40 -9.68 11.55 -5.95
C TYR A 40 -10.99 10.79 -5.78
N PHE A 41 -10.91 9.58 -5.22
CA PHE A 41 -12.10 8.82 -4.83
C PHE A 41 -11.88 8.08 -3.52
N SER A 42 -12.78 8.27 -2.55
CA SER A 42 -12.74 7.61 -1.25
C SER A 42 -13.73 6.44 -1.17
N ASP A 43 -13.34 5.34 -0.49
CA ASP A 43 -14.26 4.26 -0.09
C ASP A 43 -15.09 4.65 1.15
N ASN A 44 -15.54 5.90 1.22
CA ASN A 44 -16.43 6.46 2.23
C ASN A 44 -17.14 7.69 1.65
N ASP A 45 -18.33 8.00 2.15
CA ASP A 45 -19.00 9.25 1.81
C ASP A 45 -18.19 10.45 2.34
N LEU A 46 -18.11 11.50 1.54
CA LEU A 46 -17.37 12.74 1.88
C LEU A 46 -18.33 13.89 2.08
N ALA A 47 -18.20 14.57 3.21
CA ALA A 47 -18.83 15.87 3.46
C ALA A 47 -18.19 16.96 2.57
N ASP A 48 -18.94 18.04 2.31
CA ASP A 48 -18.47 19.12 1.44
C ASP A 48 -17.19 19.79 1.96
N ALA A 49 -17.05 19.95 3.27
CA ALA A 49 -15.84 20.48 3.89
C ALA A 49 -14.59 19.61 3.61
N GLU A 50 -14.76 18.29 3.44
CA GLU A 50 -13.66 17.38 3.12
C GLU A 50 -13.32 17.42 1.62
N ARG A 51 -14.31 17.66 0.76
CA ARG A 51 -14.10 17.88 -0.68
C ARG A 51 -13.39 19.21 -0.95
N GLU A 52 -13.75 20.25 -0.20
CA GLU A 52 -13.18 21.59 -0.33
C GLU A 52 -11.66 21.62 -0.05
N LYS A 53 -11.17 20.74 0.84
CA LYS A 53 -9.72 20.57 1.08
C LYS A 53 -8.94 20.19 -0.18
N LEU A 54 -9.59 19.59 -1.17
CA LEU A 54 -8.99 19.16 -2.43
C LEU A 54 -9.36 20.07 -3.61
N ALA A 55 -10.09 21.15 -3.36
CA ALA A 55 -10.42 22.14 -4.37
C ALA A 55 -9.15 22.76 -4.95
N GLY A 56 -9.06 22.84 -6.29
CA GLY A 56 -7.91 23.39 -7.00
C GLY A 56 -6.70 22.46 -7.13
N ILE A 57 -6.65 21.33 -6.42
CA ILE A 57 -5.56 20.33 -6.54
C ILE A 57 -6.04 18.96 -7.04
N ALA A 58 -7.34 18.69 -6.99
CA ALA A 58 -7.97 17.54 -7.64
C ALA A 58 -9.06 18.00 -8.62
N THR A 59 -9.00 17.53 -9.86
CA THR A 59 -9.96 17.84 -10.93
C THR A 59 -11.33 17.24 -10.64
N ILE A 60 -11.35 16.03 -10.07
CA ILE A 60 -12.57 15.39 -9.58
C ILE A 60 -12.33 14.90 -8.16
N CYS A 61 -13.24 15.22 -7.25
CA CYS A 61 -13.26 14.70 -5.89
C CYS A 61 -14.59 13.98 -5.62
N GLY A 62 -14.50 12.69 -5.32
CA GLY A 62 -15.64 11.81 -5.09
C GLY A 62 -15.45 10.91 -3.88
N GLY A 63 -16.55 10.32 -3.41
CA GLY A 63 -16.48 9.28 -2.39
C GLY A 63 -17.85 8.72 -2.12
N HIS A 64 -17.90 7.39 -2.01
CA HIS A 64 -19.03 6.64 -1.47
C HIS A 64 -18.57 5.27 -1.00
N ARG A 65 -19.28 4.72 -0.02
CA ARG A 65 -18.94 3.41 0.50
C ARG A 65 -19.22 2.31 -0.53
N HIS A 66 -18.18 1.61 -0.97
CA HIS A 66 -18.25 0.49 -1.90
C HIS A 66 -17.62 -0.80 -1.35
N GLY A 67 -16.80 -0.75 -0.31
CA GLY A 67 -16.27 -1.92 0.39
C GLY A 67 -15.29 -2.76 -0.45
N ARG A 68 -14.62 -2.11 -1.40
CA ARG A 68 -13.72 -2.77 -2.37
C ARG A 68 -12.28 -2.26 -2.25
N TYR A 69 -11.99 -1.50 -1.19
CA TYR A 69 -10.68 -0.92 -0.91
C TYR A 69 -10.18 -0.09 -2.12
N ASP A 70 -8.88 0.21 -2.15
CA ASP A 70 -8.28 1.13 -3.13
C ASP A 70 -8.56 0.71 -4.59
N PHE A 71 -8.49 -0.60 -4.88
CA PHE A 71 -8.83 -1.15 -6.19
C PHE A 71 -10.27 -0.83 -6.62
N GLY A 72 -11.19 -0.78 -5.67
CA GLY A 72 -12.56 -0.35 -5.90
C GLY A 72 -12.67 1.11 -6.30
N SER A 73 -11.92 1.98 -5.64
CA SER A 73 -11.89 3.41 -5.89
C SER A 73 -11.29 3.72 -7.26
N TRP A 74 -10.18 3.06 -7.62
CA TRP A 74 -9.59 3.15 -8.96
C TRP A 74 -10.53 2.62 -10.04
N ALA A 75 -11.13 1.44 -9.85
CA ALA A 75 -12.08 0.88 -10.82
C ALA A 75 -13.27 1.82 -11.08
N LYS A 76 -13.79 2.48 -10.04
CA LYS A 76 -14.89 3.46 -10.16
C LYS A 76 -14.48 4.73 -10.90
N MET A 77 -13.27 5.24 -10.63
CA MET A 77 -12.75 6.38 -11.39
C MET A 77 -12.53 6.02 -12.86
N ILE A 78 -12.00 4.83 -13.14
CA ILE A 78 -11.83 4.30 -14.51
C ILE A 78 -13.19 4.19 -15.21
N GLU A 79 -14.19 3.62 -14.55
CA GLU A 79 -15.56 3.51 -15.06
C GLU A 79 -16.16 4.89 -15.39
N ARG A 80 -15.96 5.87 -14.50
CA ARG A 80 -16.47 7.23 -14.68
C ARG A 80 -15.78 8.02 -15.80
N LEU A 81 -14.46 7.89 -15.91
CA LEU A 81 -13.65 8.65 -16.88
C LEU A 81 -13.70 8.01 -18.26
N GLY A 82 -13.77 6.68 -18.32
CA GLY A 82 -13.68 5.91 -19.56
C GLY A 82 -12.26 5.77 -20.09
N TRP A 83 -12.02 4.68 -20.81
CA TRP A 83 -10.71 4.39 -21.41
C TRP A 83 -10.34 5.29 -22.59
N GLU A 84 -11.32 5.94 -23.22
CA GLU A 84 -11.12 7.00 -24.22
C GLU A 84 -10.30 8.15 -23.58
N THR A 85 -10.83 8.75 -22.51
CA THR A 85 -10.18 9.83 -21.75
C THR A 85 -8.83 9.41 -21.19
N ILE A 86 -8.75 8.25 -20.53
CA ILE A 86 -7.51 7.77 -19.92
C ILE A 86 -6.43 7.49 -20.99
N GLY A 87 -6.83 7.03 -22.17
CA GLY A 87 -5.93 6.74 -23.30
C GLY A 87 -5.24 7.98 -23.90
N GLU A 88 -5.76 9.17 -23.64
CA GLU A 88 -5.13 10.43 -24.08
C GLU A 88 -3.82 10.73 -23.35
N PHE A 89 -3.66 10.20 -22.14
CA PHE A 89 -2.48 10.39 -21.30
C PHE A 89 -1.37 9.41 -21.69
N ASP A 90 -0.12 9.81 -21.40
CA ASP A 90 1.06 8.98 -21.63
C ASP A 90 1.25 7.97 -20.48
N GLU A 91 0.87 8.36 -19.25
CA GLU A 91 0.94 7.51 -18.06
C GLU A 91 -0.32 7.63 -17.17
N LEU A 92 -0.72 6.49 -16.59
CA LEU A 92 -1.75 6.36 -15.56
C LEU A 92 -1.08 6.03 -14.24
N ILE A 93 -1.19 6.92 -13.25
CA ILE A 93 -0.73 6.74 -11.88
C ILE A 93 -1.91 6.26 -11.04
N LEU A 94 -1.71 5.18 -10.29
CA LEU A 94 -2.57 4.80 -9.18
C LEU A 94 -1.80 5.02 -7.89
N ALA A 95 -2.39 5.78 -6.97
CA ALA A 95 -1.82 6.06 -5.66
C ALA A 95 -2.90 5.95 -4.58
N ASN A 96 -2.48 5.79 -3.33
CA ASN A 96 -3.40 5.80 -2.19
C ASN A 96 -2.81 6.53 -0.98
N ASP A 97 -3.64 6.72 0.04
CA ASP A 97 -3.29 7.40 1.30
C ASP A 97 -2.51 6.54 2.31
N SER A 98 -2.07 5.34 1.95
CA SER A 98 -1.38 4.45 2.89
C SER A 98 0.10 4.83 3.15
N CYS A 99 0.51 6.04 2.74
CA CYS A 99 1.85 6.60 2.85
C CYS A 99 1.84 8.06 3.33
N TYR A 100 2.85 8.43 4.11
CA TYR A 100 3.25 9.81 4.33
C TYR A 100 4.31 10.25 3.32
N GLY A 101 4.25 11.50 2.92
CA GLY A 101 5.13 12.14 1.94
C GLY A 101 4.31 13.03 0.99
N PRO A 102 4.89 13.52 -0.11
CA PRO A 102 6.25 13.23 -0.53
C PRO A 102 7.30 13.99 0.28
N PHE A 103 8.47 13.37 0.47
CA PHE A 103 9.66 13.97 1.09
C PHE A 103 10.61 14.62 0.07
N THR A 104 10.46 14.27 -1.20
CA THR A 104 11.26 14.71 -2.35
C THR A 104 10.34 15.10 -3.51
N ASP A 105 10.89 15.66 -4.59
CA ASP A 105 10.08 15.98 -5.77
C ASP A 105 9.67 14.71 -6.53
N LEU A 106 8.36 14.47 -6.61
CA LEU A 106 7.79 13.34 -7.33
C LEU A 106 7.90 13.51 -8.85
N ALA A 107 7.90 14.74 -9.36
CA ALA A 107 7.99 15.00 -10.80
C ALA A 107 9.32 14.48 -11.35
N ALA A 108 10.44 14.79 -10.68
CA ALA A 108 11.76 14.28 -11.02
C ALA A 108 11.82 12.73 -11.05
N ILE A 109 11.25 12.07 -10.04
CA ILE A 109 11.19 10.59 -10.00
C ILE A 109 10.37 10.05 -11.17
N CYS A 110 9.22 10.65 -11.46
CA CYS A 110 8.37 10.23 -12.56
C CYS A 110 9.00 10.49 -13.94
N ASP A 111 9.80 11.54 -14.09
CA ASP A 111 10.51 11.84 -15.34
C ASP A 111 11.67 10.86 -15.58
N ASP A 112 12.44 10.52 -14.54
CA ASP A 112 13.48 9.48 -14.61
C ASP A 112 12.88 8.12 -14.99
N MET A 113 11.73 7.77 -14.40
CA MET A 113 11.05 6.51 -14.69
C MET A 113 10.32 6.53 -16.04
N ALA A 114 9.90 7.70 -16.53
CA ALA A 114 9.38 7.84 -17.89
C ALA A 114 10.45 7.49 -18.94
N ALA A 115 11.72 7.86 -18.69
CA ALA A 115 12.87 7.50 -19.54
C ALA A 115 13.32 6.04 -19.43
N CYS A 116 12.94 5.33 -18.35
CA CYS A 116 13.24 3.91 -18.20
C CYS A 116 12.52 3.03 -19.25
N SER A 117 13.25 2.07 -19.83
CA SER A 117 12.71 1.01 -20.69
C SER A 117 11.88 -0.02 -19.90
N CYS A 118 10.71 0.39 -19.44
CA CYS A 118 9.72 -0.45 -18.77
C CYS A 118 8.30 -0.03 -19.18
N ASP A 119 7.35 -0.95 -19.08
CA ASP A 119 5.95 -0.72 -19.45
C ASP A 119 5.09 -0.31 -18.25
N PHE A 120 5.49 -0.70 -17.04
CA PHE A 120 4.88 -0.27 -15.79
C PHE A 120 5.91 -0.30 -14.65
N TRP A 121 5.69 0.53 -13.64
CA TRP A 121 6.61 0.64 -12.52
C TRP A 121 5.92 1.09 -11.24
N GLY A 122 6.56 0.91 -10.09
CA GLY A 122 6.11 1.52 -8.84
C GLY A 122 7.27 1.92 -7.97
N MET A 123 6.98 2.55 -6.82
CA MET A 123 8.03 3.03 -5.93
C MET A 123 8.89 1.87 -5.39
N THR A 124 8.23 0.76 -5.02
CA THR A 124 8.88 -0.46 -4.55
C THR A 124 8.14 -1.70 -5.09
N GLY A 125 8.84 -2.83 -5.09
CA GLY A 125 8.26 -4.15 -5.35
C GLY A 125 8.56 -5.08 -4.17
N SER A 126 7.84 -6.19 -4.11
CA SER A 126 8.06 -7.25 -3.14
C SER A 126 8.13 -8.62 -3.82
N ARG A 127 8.87 -9.53 -3.20
CA ARG A 127 8.97 -10.95 -3.59
C ARG A 127 8.63 -11.90 -2.45
N GLU A 128 8.03 -11.39 -1.36
CA GLU A 128 7.72 -12.18 -0.15
C GLU A 128 6.75 -13.35 -0.44
N ILE A 129 5.79 -13.15 -1.35
CA ILE A 129 4.85 -14.20 -1.80
C ILE A 129 5.15 -14.57 -3.26
N ALA A 130 5.12 -13.57 -4.13
CA ALA A 130 5.53 -13.62 -5.52
C ALA A 130 6.00 -12.23 -5.93
N PHE A 131 6.73 -12.11 -7.04
CA PHE A 131 7.10 -10.78 -7.53
C PHE A 131 5.85 -9.97 -7.86
N HIS A 132 5.73 -8.80 -7.25
CA HIS A 132 4.72 -7.80 -7.56
C HIS A 132 5.23 -6.39 -7.27
N ILE A 133 4.66 -5.42 -7.97
CA ILE A 133 4.80 -4.00 -7.66
C ILE A 133 3.77 -3.65 -6.58
N GLN A 134 4.18 -2.91 -5.55
CA GLN A 134 3.29 -2.56 -4.45
C GLN A 134 2.32 -1.44 -4.88
N SER A 135 1.04 -1.61 -4.61
CA SER A 135 -0.03 -0.81 -5.22
C SER A 135 -0.23 0.60 -4.62
N TYR A 136 0.51 0.97 -3.57
CA TYR A 136 0.38 2.31 -2.97
C TYR A 136 0.85 3.44 -3.89
N PHE A 137 1.70 3.11 -4.87
CA PHE A 137 2.09 3.98 -5.96
C PHE A 137 2.58 3.12 -7.12
N ILE A 138 1.79 3.05 -8.18
CA ILE A 138 2.10 2.30 -9.41
C ILE A 138 1.72 3.13 -10.63
N VAL A 139 2.51 3.03 -11.69
CA VAL A 139 2.37 3.78 -12.93
C VAL A 139 2.37 2.83 -14.10
N PHE A 140 1.40 3.01 -15.00
CA PHE A 140 1.25 2.25 -16.23
C PHE A 140 1.50 3.17 -17.42
N LYS A 141 2.34 2.75 -18.37
CA LYS A 141 2.58 3.50 -19.61
C LYS A 141 1.59 3.11 -20.69
N ARG A 142 1.52 3.90 -21.77
CA ARG A 142 0.56 3.73 -22.89
C ARG A 142 0.34 2.29 -23.36
N ARG A 143 1.40 1.49 -23.48
CA ARG A 143 1.28 0.08 -23.94
C ARG A 143 0.40 -0.76 -23.02
N VAL A 144 0.48 -0.53 -21.70
CA VAL A 144 -0.38 -1.21 -20.73
C VAL A 144 -1.78 -0.60 -20.72
N ILE A 145 -1.89 0.73 -20.77
CA ILE A 145 -3.19 1.44 -20.80
C ILE A 145 -4.05 1.02 -22.00
N ALA A 146 -3.41 0.78 -23.16
CA ALA A 146 -4.07 0.36 -24.39
C ALA A 146 -4.45 -1.12 -24.42
N ASP A 147 -3.93 -1.94 -23.50
CA ASP A 147 -4.12 -3.39 -23.54
C ASP A 147 -5.54 -3.80 -23.10
N PRO A 148 -6.27 -4.59 -23.91
CA PRO A 148 -7.64 -5.00 -23.59
C PRO A 148 -7.76 -5.82 -22.30
N ASP A 149 -6.78 -6.66 -21.95
CA ASP A 149 -6.85 -7.50 -20.74
C ASP A 149 -6.60 -6.66 -19.48
N PHE A 150 -5.69 -5.68 -19.56
CA PHE A 150 -5.53 -4.68 -18.51
C PHE A 150 -6.83 -3.90 -18.29
N ARG A 151 -7.52 -3.48 -19.37
CA ARG A 151 -8.82 -2.81 -19.26
C ARG A 151 -9.89 -3.71 -18.66
N GLN A 152 -9.93 -4.98 -19.08
CA GLN A 152 -10.87 -5.98 -18.60
C GLN A 152 -10.65 -6.29 -17.11
N PHE A 153 -9.40 -6.30 -16.62
CA PHE A 153 -9.08 -6.57 -15.22
C PHE A 153 -9.86 -5.66 -14.25
N TRP A 154 -9.98 -4.37 -14.57
CA TRP A 154 -10.70 -3.42 -13.71
C TRP A 154 -12.20 -3.70 -13.59
N THR A 155 -12.79 -4.38 -14.57
CA THR A 155 -14.20 -4.80 -14.51
C THR A 155 -14.43 -5.99 -13.56
N THR A 156 -13.36 -6.70 -13.20
CA THR A 156 -13.40 -7.89 -12.33
C THR A 156 -13.29 -7.57 -10.85
N ILE A 157 -13.02 -6.32 -10.47
CA ILE A 157 -12.89 -5.91 -9.07
C ILE A 157 -14.22 -6.08 -8.34
N ARG A 158 -14.21 -6.84 -7.25
CA ARG A 158 -15.36 -7.15 -6.41
C ARG A 158 -15.01 -6.92 -4.95
N GLN A 159 -16.04 -6.95 -4.10
CA GLN A 159 -15.82 -6.95 -2.66
C GLN A 159 -15.31 -8.32 -2.25
N GLU A 160 -14.20 -8.33 -1.55
CA GLU A 160 -13.59 -9.55 -1.05
C GLU A 160 -13.77 -9.66 0.47
N SER A 161 -13.93 -10.89 0.95
CA SER A 161 -14.19 -11.15 2.37
C SER A 161 -12.95 -11.00 3.25
N ARG A 162 -11.75 -11.06 2.65
CA ARG A 162 -10.47 -11.03 3.35
C ARG A 162 -9.50 -10.11 2.65
N TYR A 163 -8.69 -9.42 3.45
CA TYR A 163 -7.62 -8.57 2.94
C TYR A 163 -6.58 -9.37 2.13
N GLU A 164 -6.28 -10.61 2.52
CA GLU A 164 -5.34 -11.45 1.78
C GLU A 164 -5.82 -11.74 0.36
N ASP A 165 -7.14 -11.92 0.16
CA ASP A 165 -7.72 -12.17 -1.16
C ASP A 165 -7.55 -10.96 -2.08
N ILE A 166 -7.57 -9.75 -1.54
CA ILE A 166 -7.32 -8.49 -2.29
C ILE A 166 -5.87 -8.44 -2.74
N VAL A 167 -4.93 -8.73 -1.82
CA VAL A 167 -3.50 -8.75 -2.16
C VAL A 167 -3.22 -9.82 -3.21
N GLU A 168 -3.76 -11.03 -3.05
CA GLU A 168 -3.52 -12.13 -3.97
C GLU A 168 -4.17 -11.93 -5.34
N LYS A 169 -5.47 -11.59 -5.38
CA LYS A 169 -6.23 -11.44 -6.63
C LYS A 169 -5.90 -10.16 -7.36
N TYR A 170 -5.69 -9.06 -6.64
CA TYR A 170 -5.59 -7.75 -7.27
C TYR A 170 -4.15 -7.25 -7.33
N GLU A 171 -3.43 -7.13 -6.21
CA GLU A 171 -2.05 -6.60 -6.25
C GLU A 171 -1.06 -7.55 -6.94
N ILE A 172 -1.01 -8.80 -6.47
CA ILE A 172 -0.18 -9.85 -7.07
C ILE A 172 -0.77 -10.27 -8.43
N GLY A 173 -2.10 -10.42 -8.52
CA GLY A 173 -2.78 -10.79 -9.75
C GLY A 173 -2.54 -9.82 -10.90
N LEU A 174 -2.56 -8.50 -10.64
CA LEU A 174 -2.26 -7.49 -11.65
C LEU A 174 -0.82 -7.60 -12.16
N SER A 175 0.15 -7.70 -11.25
CA SER A 175 1.57 -7.85 -11.65
C SER A 175 1.80 -9.15 -12.44
N ARG A 176 1.13 -10.25 -12.06
CA ARG A 176 1.20 -11.54 -12.78
C ARG A 176 0.56 -11.47 -14.15
N LEU A 177 -0.62 -10.84 -14.28
CA LEU A 177 -1.29 -10.63 -15.56
C LEU A 177 -0.38 -9.88 -16.53
N LEU A 178 0.21 -8.76 -16.08
CA LEU A 178 1.05 -7.94 -16.93
C LEU A 178 2.36 -8.64 -17.32
N ALA A 179 3.03 -9.27 -16.36
CA ALA A 179 4.25 -10.04 -16.63
C ALA A 179 3.98 -11.24 -17.57
N GLY A 180 2.85 -11.94 -17.38
CA GLY A 180 2.45 -13.06 -18.25
C GLY A 180 2.18 -12.66 -19.70
N LYS A 181 1.89 -11.37 -19.93
CA LYS A 181 1.73 -10.78 -21.27
C LYS A 181 3.02 -10.19 -21.84
N GLY A 182 4.13 -10.32 -21.13
CA GLY A 182 5.44 -9.83 -21.57
C GLY A 182 5.68 -8.34 -21.34
N PHE A 183 4.85 -7.66 -20.55
CA PHE A 183 5.14 -6.28 -20.11
C PHE A 183 6.31 -6.27 -19.14
N VAL A 184 7.19 -5.28 -19.28
CA VAL A 184 8.42 -5.17 -18.49
C VAL A 184 8.18 -4.34 -17.22
N PRO A 185 8.25 -4.95 -16.01
CA PRO A 185 8.12 -4.22 -14.74
C PRO A 185 9.42 -3.49 -14.38
N SER A 186 9.32 -2.39 -13.64
CA SER A 186 10.45 -1.75 -12.96
C SER A 186 10.05 -1.21 -11.58
N THR A 187 11.03 -0.85 -10.76
CA THR A 187 10.80 -0.12 -9.51
C THR A 187 11.77 1.04 -9.40
N HIS A 188 11.32 2.15 -8.80
CA HIS A 188 12.21 3.27 -8.46
C HIS A 188 13.28 2.80 -7.47
N LEU A 189 12.87 2.20 -6.35
CA LEU A 189 13.77 1.51 -5.44
C LEU A 189 13.82 0.02 -5.77
N ARG A 190 14.94 -0.44 -6.34
CA ARG A 190 15.19 -1.85 -6.59
C ARG A 190 15.60 -2.57 -5.31
N SER A 191 14.92 -3.68 -4.99
CA SER A 191 15.36 -4.55 -3.91
C SER A 191 16.43 -5.51 -4.40
N LYS A 192 17.53 -5.64 -3.65
CA LYS A 192 18.60 -6.63 -3.93
C LYS A 192 18.29 -7.99 -3.30
N LEU A 193 17.64 -7.96 -2.14
CA LEU A 193 17.16 -9.11 -1.41
C LEU A 193 15.66 -9.25 -1.71
N ASN A 194 15.09 -10.44 -1.70
CA ASN A 194 13.68 -10.67 -2.04
C ASN A 194 12.68 -10.12 -0.99
N GLU A 195 12.97 -8.97 -0.40
CA GLU A 195 12.32 -8.36 0.75
C GLU A 195 11.43 -7.17 0.38
N ASN A 196 10.50 -6.87 1.28
CA ASN A 196 9.68 -5.67 1.23
C ASN A 196 10.44 -4.48 1.82
N LEU A 197 11.02 -3.63 0.96
CA LEU A 197 11.83 -2.48 1.37
C LEU A 197 11.10 -1.50 2.30
N THR A 198 9.77 -1.47 2.27
CA THR A 198 8.98 -0.54 3.10
C THR A 198 9.08 -0.81 4.61
N ILE A 199 9.60 -1.98 5.01
CA ILE A 199 9.87 -2.29 6.43
C ILE A 199 11.18 -1.64 6.92
N PHE A 200 11.98 -1.05 6.05
CA PHE A 200 13.19 -0.27 6.38
C PHE A 200 12.99 1.22 6.02
N PRO A 201 12.01 1.91 6.63
CA PRO A 201 11.64 3.28 6.27
C PRO A 201 12.76 4.32 6.48
N LEU A 202 13.58 4.20 7.53
CA LEU A 202 14.67 5.16 7.79
C LEU A 202 15.77 4.98 6.74
N THR A 203 16.24 3.76 6.52
CA THR A 203 17.27 3.47 5.52
C THR A 203 16.80 3.88 4.12
N THR A 204 15.55 3.58 3.76
CA THR A 204 15.05 3.90 2.41
C THR A 204 14.88 5.41 2.17
N VAL A 205 14.36 6.17 3.14
CA VAL A 205 14.24 7.63 3.01
C VAL A 205 15.60 8.31 3.05
N ARG A 206 16.43 8.01 4.06
CA ARG A 206 17.71 8.68 4.30
C ARG A 206 18.75 8.36 3.21
N ASP A 207 18.89 7.08 2.86
CA ASP A 207 20.05 6.61 2.08
C ASP A 207 19.70 6.33 0.62
N ARG A 208 18.40 6.24 0.28
CA ARG A 208 17.96 5.76 -1.04
C ARG A 208 16.95 6.66 -1.74
N GLY A 209 16.66 7.84 -1.18
CA GLY A 209 15.80 8.85 -1.81
C GLY A 209 14.32 8.46 -1.90
N MET A 210 13.86 7.53 -1.06
CA MET A 210 12.45 7.12 -1.04
C MET A 210 11.54 8.32 -0.66
N PRO A 211 10.55 8.70 -1.49
CA PRO A 211 9.70 9.84 -1.21
C PRO A 211 8.64 9.57 -0.14
N PHE A 212 8.46 8.32 0.29
CA PHE A 212 7.36 7.91 1.16
C PHE A 212 7.75 7.02 2.34
N VAL A 213 6.96 7.09 3.40
CA VAL A 213 6.97 6.13 4.52
C VAL A 213 5.55 5.61 4.73
N LYS A 214 5.38 4.31 4.90
CA LYS A 214 4.04 3.73 5.11
C LYS A 214 3.44 4.22 6.43
N VAL A 215 2.14 4.54 6.43
CA VAL A 215 1.41 4.91 7.67
C VAL A 215 1.51 3.82 8.73
N LYS A 216 1.48 2.54 8.31
CA LYS A 216 1.62 1.38 9.22
C LYS A 216 2.90 1.39 10.05
N CYS A 217 4.00 2.01 9.58
CA CYS A 217 5.24 2.12 10.34
C CYS A 217 5.05 2.84 11.68
N PHE A 218 4.07 3.76 11.75
CA PHE A 218 3.77 4.54 12.95
C PHE A 218 2.57 3.99 13.73
N ARG A 219 1.62 3.31 13.09
CA ARG A 219 0.46 2.69 13.76
C ARG A 219 0.81 1.38 14.46
N ASP A 220 1.64 0.54 13.83
CA ASP A 220 2.14 -0.71 14.39
C ASP A 220 3.65 -0.79 14.10
N PRO A 221 4.50 -0.25 14.98
CA PRO A 221 5.94 -0.16 14.75
C PRO A 221 6.65 -1.51 14.66
N TYR A 222 6.00 -2.58 15.11
CA TYR A 222 6.54 -3.92 15.15
C TYR A 222 6.34 -4.66 13.82
N ILE A 223 5.14 -4.55 13.26
CA ILE A 223 4.81 -5.13 11.95
C ILE A 223 5.25 -4.17 10.83
N GLY A 224 5.14 -2.87 11.08
CA GLY A 224 5.33 -1.83 10.10
C GLY A 224 6.79 -1.47 9.83
N SER A 225 7.71 -1.72 10.76
CA SER A 225 9.13 -1.37 10.59
C SER A 225 10.07 -2.34 11.32
N ARG A 226 11.21 -2.64 10.71
CA ARG A 226 12.36 -3.32 11.32
C ARG A 226 13.39 -2.35 11.91
N GLU A 227 13.12 -1.05 11.83
CA GLU A 227 13.99 0.01 12.33
C GLU A 227 13.33 0.74 13.51
N ARG A 228 14.16 1.41 14.31
CA ARG A 228 13.66 2.19 15.45
C ARG A 228 12.86 3.39 14.95
N ILE A 229 11.58 3.44 15.29
CA ILE A 229 10.67 4.49 14.84
C ILE A 229 11.04 5.87 15.41
N SER A 230 11.69 5.89 16.58
CA SER A 230 12.24 7.11 17.17
C SER A 230 13.38 7.72 16.36
N LEU A 231 14.22 6.88 15.75
CA LEU A 231 15.30 7.35 14.87
C LEU A 231 14.72 7.85 13.54
N LEU A 232 13.75 7.12 12.97
CA LEU A 232 13.01 7.59 11.80
C LEU A 232 12.37 8.96 12.06
N PHE A 233 11.59 9.08 13.13
CA PHE A 233 10.86 10.31 13.39
C PHE A 233 11.79 11.48 13.74
N ARG A 234 12.91 11.23 14.43
CA ARG A 234 13.96 12.25 14.63
C ARG A 234 14.51 12.73 13.30
N PHE A 235 14.90 11.82 12.41
CA PHE A 235 15.39 12.15 11.08
C PHE A 235 14.36 12.97 10.29
N LEU A 236 13.09 12.57 10.29
CA LEU A 236 12.01 13.30 9.62
C LEU A 236 11.79 14.69 10.23
N ARG A 237 11.91 14.87 11.54
CA ARG A 237 11.81 16.19 12.17
C ARG A 237 12.95 17.12 11.76
N GLU A 238 14.16 16.59 11.63
CA GLU A 238 15.36 17.35 11.29
C GLU A 238 15.41 17.71 9.80
N ASN A 239 14.96 16.81 8.92
CA ASN A 239 15.15 16.94 7.46
C ASN A 239 13.85 17.19 6.68
N HIS A 240 12.69 16.83 7.24
CA HIS A 240 11.38 16.92 6.59
C HIS A 240 10.32 17.46 7.55
N ALA A 241 10.66 18.53 8.28
CA ALA A 241 9.85 19.09 9.37
C ALA A 241 8.37 19.34 9.04
N PRO A 242 7.99 19.84 7.83
CA PRO A 242 6.58 19.98 7.46
C PRO A 242 5.81 18.66 7.50
N VAL A 243 6.34 17.61 6.86
CA VAL A 243 5.69 16.30 6.83
C VAL A 243 5.70 15.63 8.21
N ALA A 244 6.77 15.82 8.99
CA ALA A 244 6.81 15.32 10.38
C ALA A 244 5.70 15.93 11.26
N ARG A 245 5.32 17.20 11.06
CA ARG A 245 4.18 17.81 11.74
C ARG A 245 2.85 17.18 11.30
N LEU A 246 2.68 16.88 10.02
CA LEU A 246 1.49 16.21 9.48
C LEU A 246 1.32 14.80 10.09
N ILE A 247 2.42 14.05 10.19
CA ILE A 247 2.45 12.74 10.85
C ILE A 247 2.00 12.89 12.32
N GLY A 248 2.56 13.88 13.03
CA GLY A 248 2.21 14.14 14.43
C GLY A 248 0.73 14.50 14.65
N ARG A 249 0.11 15.24 13.71
CA ARG A 249 -1.32 15.54 13.75
C ARG A 249 -2.17 14.29 13.51
N HIS A 250 -1.83 13.48 12.51
CA HIS A 250 -2.60 12.26 12.17
C HIS A 250 -2.46 11.15 13.22
N GLN A 251 -1.27 10.96 13.82
CA GLN A 251 -1.04 9.90 14.81
C GLN A 251 -1.46 10.28 16.25
N GLU A 252 -1.91 11.52 16.46
CA GLU A 252 -2.31 12.10 17.74
C GLU A 252 -1.17 12.27 18.77
N ALA A 253 -1.44 13.06 19.82
CA ALA A 253 -0.46 13.35 20.85
C ALA A 253 0.01 12.06 21.57
N GLY A 254 1.31 12.02 21.88
CA GLY A 254 1.93 10.90 22.61
C GLY A 254 2.16 9.64 21.79
N PHE A 255 1.89 9.63 20.48
CA PHE A 255 2.11 8.44 19.63
C PHE A 255 3.56 7.96 19.67
N LEU A 256 4.54 8.88 19.65
CA LEU A 256 5.96 8.51 19.74
C LEU A 256 6.31 7.91 21.08
N SER A 257 5.78 8.48 22.16
CA SER A 257 6.01 7.94 23.49
C SER A 257 5.47 6.52 23.59
N ARG A 258 4.26 6.26 23.07
CA ARG A 258 3.69 4.91 22.97
C ARG A 258 4.55 4.00 22.09
N ALA A 259 4.88 4.42 20.88
CA ALA A 259 5.66 3.64 19.92
C ALA A 259 7.09 3.34 20.42
N ILE A 260 7.70 4.26 21.18
CA ILE A 260 8.99 4.08 21.86
C ILE A 260 8.84 3.10 23.02
N ILE A 261 7.81 3.27 23.86
CA ILE A 261 7.50 2.34 24.96
C ILE A 261 7.29 0.94 24.39
N ASP A 262 6.55 0.82 23.29
CA ASP A 262 6.32 -0.45 22.61
C ASP A 262 7.65 -1.02 22.12
N GLN A 263 8.40 -0.36 21.22
CA GLN A 263 9.67 -0.91 20.71
C GLN A 263 10.75 -1.16 21.79
N ASN A 264 10.69 -0.49 22.95
CA ASN A 264 11.64 -0.68 24.06
C ASN A 264 11.17 -1.68 25.13
N ARG A 265 9.87 -2.01 25.22
CA ARG A 265 9.41 -3.19 25.95
C ARG A 265 9.96 -4.38 25.18
N GLU A 266 10.73 -5.22 25.86
CA GLU A 266 11.54 -6.33 25.34
C GLU A 266 11.09 -6.81 23.95
N PRO A 267 11.97 -6.78 22.93
CA PRO A 267 11.56 -7.11 21.57
C PRO A 267 10.90 -8.48 21.58
N PRO A 268 9.62 -8.60 21.19
CA PRO A 268 9.00 -9.91 21.13
C PRO A 268 9.85 -10.75 20.16
N VAL A 269 10.16 -11.97 20.57
CA VAL A 269 10.92 -12.88 19.71
C VAL A 269 10.04 -13.20 18.50
N TYR A 270 10.33 -12.54 17.37
CA TYR A 270 9.65 -12.79 16.11
C TYR A 270 10.19 -14.08 15.50
N PHE A 271 9.42 -15.16 15.63
CA PHE A 271 9.61 -16.32 14.79
C PHE A 271 8.80 -16.11 13.51
N ASN A 272 9.46 -15.90 12.37
CA ASN A 272 8.85 -16.16 11.07
C ASN A 272 8.78 -17.68 10.87
N LEU A 273 7.83 -18.30 11.57
CA LEU A 273 7.47 -19.67 11.32
C LEU A 273 6.82 -19.65 9.94
N GLY A 274 7.39 -20.37 8.96
CA GLY A 274 6.80 -20.49 7.62
C GLY A 274 5.42 -21.14 7.66
N PHE A 275 5.14 -22.14 6.83
CA PHE A 275 3.86 -22.84 6.92
C PHE A 275 3.72 -23.57 8.28
N VAL A 276 2.86 -23.04 9.15
CA VAL A 276 2.52 -23.66 10.44
C VAL A 276 1.33 -24.59 10.25
N ARG A 277 1.49 -25.87 10.60
CA ARG A 277 0.37 -26.83 10.64
C ARG A 277 -0.15 -26.96 12.06
N MET A 278 -1.41 -26.63 12.26
CA MET A 278 -2.10 -26.82 13.54
C MET A 278 -3.02 -28.02 13.46
N ARG A 279 -2.91 -28.95 14.41
CA ARG A 279 -3.78 -30.12 14.54
C ARG A 279 -4.38 -30.19 15.93
N SER A 280 -5.69 -30.42 16.01
CA SER A 280 -6.34 -30.78 17.27
C SER A 280 -5.93 -32.20 17.64
N ILE A 281 -5.59 -32.43 18.91
CA ILE A 281 -5.34 -33.78 19.44
C ILE A 281 -6.19 -33.91 20.70
N ARG A 282 -7.27 -34.69 20.62
CA ARG A 282 -8.12 -35.11 21.75
C ARG A 282 -8.37 -34.03 22.84
N GLY A 283 -9.53 -33.39 22.77
CA GLY A 283 -10.26 -32.91 23.95
C GLY A 283 -9.61 -31.83 24.83
N SER A 284 -8.71 -31.00 24.29
CA SER A 284 -8.21 -29.71 24.85
C SER A 284 -6.77 -29.43 24.43
N ARG A 285 -6.13 -30.27 23.60
CA ARG A 285 -4.73 -30.06 23.22
C ARG A 285 -4.61 -29.69 21.75
N LEU A 286 -3.92 -28.59 21.50
CA LEU A 286 -3.56 -28.10 20.19
C LEU A 286 -2.09 -28.42 19.94
N LYS A 287 -1.80 -29.18 18.89
CA LYS A 287 -0.43 -29.42 18.42
C LYS A 287 -0.09 -28.45 17.31
N ILE A 288 0.90 -27.61 17.54
CA ILE A 288 1.50 -26.73 16.55
C ILE A 288 2.77 -27.42 16.04
N ILE A 289 2.85 -27.68 14.75
CA ILE A 289 4.03 -28.28 14.10
C ILE A 289 4.78 -27.20 13.35
N LEU A 290 6.07 -27.05 13.66
CA LEU A 290 6.98 -26.08 13.07
C LEU A 290 8.06 -26.82 12.25
N PHE A 291 8.29 -26.38 11.01
CA PHE A 291 9.31 -26.94 10.10
C PHE A 291 9.26 -28.47 9.95
N ASP A 292 8.06 -29.07 10.07
CA ASP A 292 7.80 -30.51 10.09
C ASP A 292 8.66 -31.34 11.10
N LYS A 293 9.33 -30.68 12.06
CA LYS A 293 10.26 -31.32 13.03
C LYS A 293 9.93 -30.97 14.47
N TRP A 294 9.58 -29.72 14.75
CA TRP A 294 9.34 -29.25 16.11
C TRP A 294 7.84 -29.26 16.42
N ARG A 295 7.48 -29.67 17.63
CA ARG A 295 6.08 -29.75 18.08
C ARG A 295 5.89 -29.01 19.39
N ILE A 296 4.95 -28.08 19.40
CA ILE A 296 4.47 -27.42 20.62
C ILE A 296 3.07 -27.95 20.89
N ILE A 297 2.81 -28.44 22.10
CA ILE A 297 1.48 -28.89 22.51
C ILE A 297 0.95 -27.93 23.56
N ILE A 298 -0.09 -27.20 23.21
CA ILE A 298 -0.73 -26.20 24.08
C ILE A 298 -2.06 -26.76 24.56
N ARG A 299 -2.33 -26.69 25.87
CA ARG A 299 -3.65 -27.02 26.42
C ARG A 299 -4.53 -25.78 26.33
N LEU A 300 -5.61 -25.86 25.57
CA LEU A 300 -6.56 -24.79 25.37
C LEU A 300 -7.86 -25.04 26.16
N PRO A 301 -8.48 -23.99 26.70
CA PRO A 301 -9.83 -24.08 27.23
C PRO A 301 -10.79 -24.62 26.16
N LEU A 302 -11.69 -25.54 26.53
CA LEU A 302 -12.69 -26.14 25.62
C LEU A 302 -13.53 -25.08 24.87
N ALA A 303 -13.79 -23.92 25.48
CA ALA A 303 -14.49 -22.80 24.87
C ALA A 303 -13.75 -22.19 23.67
N TRP A 304 -12.41 -22.17 23.71
CA TRP A 304 -11.57 -21.67 22.61
C TRP A 304 -11.49 -22.67 21.45
N MET A 305 -11.52 -23.97 21.75
CA MET A 305 -11.52 -25.00 20.69
C MET A 305 -12.77 -24.95 19.80
N LYS A 306 -13.94 -24.64 20.37
CA LYS A 306 -15.18 -24.44 19.59
C LYS A 306 -15.10 -23.24 18.63
N LYS A 307 -14.23 -22.26 18.90
CA LYS A 307 -13.96 -21.13 18.01
C LYS A 307 -12.88 -21.46 16.98
N LEU A 308 -11.84 -22.22 17.34
CA LEU A 308 -10.75 -22.62 16.43
C LEU A 308 -11.20 -23.45 15.23
N SER A 309 -12.24 -24.28 15.36
CA SER A 309 -12.83 -25.01 14.23
C SER A 309 -13.44 -24.10 13.15
N ARG A 310 -13.66 -22.82 13.46
CA ARG A 310 -14.16 -21.79 12.52
C ARG A 310 -13.04 -20.98 11.87
N TRP A 311 -11.78 -21.15 12.30
CA TRP A 311 -10.63 -20.41 11.78
C TRP A 311 -10.00 -21.18 10.61
N ARG A 312 -10.50 -20.93 9.39
CA ARG A 312 -10.05 -21.59 8.14
C ARG A 312 -8.63 -21.22 7.68
N CYS A 313 -7.96 -20.28 8.34
CA CYS A 313 -6.57 -19.86 8.02
C CYS A 313 -5.52 -20.90 8.40
N LEU A 314 -5.91 -21.91 9.15
CA LEU A 314 -5.08 -23.03 9.51
C LEU A 314 -5.71 -24.24 8.84
N HIS A 315 -4.92 -25.04 8.10
CA HIS A 315 -5.33 -26.37 7.69
C HIS A 315 -5.47 -27.27 8.94
N VAL A 316 -6.45 -26.97 9.79
CA VAL A 316 -6.87 -27.79 10.92
C VAL A 316 -7.81 -28.83 10.34
N ARG A 317 -7.29 -30.02 10.05
CA ARG A 317 -8.15 -31.20 10.04
C ARG A 317 -8.48 -31.49 11.52
N LEU A 318 -9.75 -31.32 11.87
CA LEU A 318 -10.30 -31.74 13.17
C LEU A 318 -10.23 -33.26 13.32
#